data_AF-A0AAV4JRN3-F1
#
_entry.id   AF-A0AAV4JRN3-F1
#
_cell.length_a   1.000
_cell.length_b   1.000
_cell.length_c   1.000
_cell.angle_alpha   90.00
_cell.angle_beta   90.00
_cell.angle_gamma   90.00
#
_symmetry.space_group_name_H-M   'P 1'
#
loop_
_entity.id
_entity.type
_entity.pdbx_description
1 polymer ?
#
loop_
_entity_poly.entity_id
_entity_poly.type
_entity_poly.pdbx_seq_one_letter_code
_entity_poly.pdbx_strand_id
1 'polypeptide(L)'
;MRWNRLFWAFALSFLPTVLLFMGGLSTLQTAAIVGGLPLLVIAVMLMVSAVKAATLDLMHQEGYEDPVINIEELPDVDPWSKEGMALATFEQLKDEAVDAADAERLALNAIWKLKRKIRQEALSRGNSGLELGEAPEEMVMELRRLTDEAMQAKERKLAASEAAQKARIAFNELFRAKQTADAEVAVS
;
A
#
# COMPACT_ATOMS: atom_id res chain seq x y z
N MET A 1 -48.77 32.85 6.07
CA MET A 1 -47.61 32.18 6.71
C MET A 1 -47.00 32.91 7.92
N ARG A 2 -46.91 34.26 7.95
CA ARG A 2 -46.30 34.99 9.10
C ARG A 2 -47.18 35.06 10.36
N TRP A 3 -48.48 34.85 10.22
CA TRP A 3 -49.45 34.88 11.32
C TRP A 3 -49.22 33.77 12.36
N ASN A 4 -48.91 32.54 11.90
CA ASN A 4 -48.60 31.43 12.81
C ASN A 4 -47.39 31.76 13.70
N ARG A 5 -46.35 32.40 13.15
CA ARG A 5 -45.18 32.80 13.93
C ARG A 5 -45.50 33.87 14.98
N LEU A 6 -46.38 34.83 14.65
CA LEU A 6 -46.83 35.86 15.60
C LEU A 6 -47.70 35.28 16.72
N PHE A 7 -48.60 34.36 16.37
CA PHE A 7 -49.43 33.64 17.33
C PHE A 7 -48.58 32.82 18.30
N TRP A 8 -47.61 32.03 17.80
CA TRP A 8 -46.71 31.25 18.64
C TRP A 8 -45.80 32.12 19.51
N ALA A 9 -45.30 33.25 18.99
CA ALA A 9 -44.50 34.19 19.79
C ALA A 9 -45.31 34.80 20.94
N PHE A 10 -46.58 35.15 20.70
CA PHE A 10 -47.48 35.66 21.73
C PHE A 10 -47.86 34.57 22.75
N ALA A 11 -48.16 33.35 22.29
CA ALA A 11 -48.47 32.22 23.17
C ALA A 11 -47.29 31.86 24.10
N LEU A 12 -46.06 31.88 23.57
CA LEU A 12 -44.85 31.61 24.34
C LEU A 12 -44.48 32.73 25.33
N SER A 13 -44.87 33.99 25.07
CA SER A 13 -44.61 35.10 26.00
C SER A 13 -45.69 35.25 27.07
N PHE A 14 -46.93 34.92 26.74
CA PHE A 14 -48.07 35.06 27.66
C PHE A 14 -48.01 34.04 28.81
N LEU A 15 -47.73 32.77 28.51
CA LEU A 15 -47.72 31.68 29.50
C LEU A 15 -46.70 31.90 30.64
N PRO A 16 -45.42 32.24 30.38
CA PRO A 16 -44.45 32.55 31.43
C PRO A 16 -44.79 33.80 32.22
N THR A 17 -45.38 34.81 31.57
CA THR A 17 -45.78 36.07 32.22
C THR A 17 -46.85 35.82 33.29
N VAL A 18 -47.86 35.00 32.97
CA VAL A 18 -48.91 34.61 33.93
C VAL A 18 -48.33 33.76 35.07
N LEU A 19 -47.43 32.82 34.76
CA LEU A 19 -46.74 31.99 35.75
C LEU A 19 -45.89 32.82 36.74
N LEU A 20 -45.15 33.82 36.24
CA LEU A 20 -44.38 34.75 37.05
C LEU A 20 -45.26 35.59 37.98
N PHE A 21 -46.43 36.00 37.51
CA PHE A 21 -47.38 36.80 38.30
C PHE A 21 -48.05 35.99 39.42
N MET A 22 -48.28 34.68 39.23
CA MET A 22 -49.06 33.86 40.15
C MET A 22 -48.24 32.97 41.09
N GLY A 23 -47.02 32.53 40.70
CA GLY A 23 -46.31 31.44 41.40
C GLY A 23 -44.84 31.68 41.76
N GLY A 24 -44.27 32.86 41.46
CA GLY A 24 -42.87 33.15 41.74
C GLY A 24 -41.85 32.23 41.02
N LEU A 25 -40.56 32.36 41.34
CA LEU A 25 -39.46 31.65 40.65
C LEU A 25 -39.49 30.12 40.81
N SER A 26 -39.97 29.63 41.97
CA SER A 26 -40.02 28.19 42.26
C SER A 26 -41.03 27.43 41.40
N THR A 27 -42.14 28.08 41.02
CA THR A 27 -43.16 27.47 40.16
C THR A 27 -42.67 27.35 38.72
N LEU A 28 -41.90 28.34 38.23
CA LEU A 28 -41.30 28.31 36.89
C LEU A 28 -40.27 27.19 36.75
N GLN A 29 -39.45 26.96 37.78
CA GLN A 29 -38.48 25.86 37.80
C GLN A 29 -39.18 24.49 37.80
N THR A 30 -40.25 24.33 38.58
CA THR A 30 -41.01 23.09 38.64
C THR A 30 -41.68 22.79 37.30
N ALA A 31 -42.26 23.80 36.64
CA ALA A 31 -42.84 23.67 35.31
C ALA A 31 -41.81 23.24 34.26
N ALA A 32 -40.59 23.79 34.32
CA ALA A 32 -39.50 23.41 33.43
C ALA A 32 -39.02 21.96 33.67
N ILE A 33 -38.93 21.52 34.93
CA ILE A 33 -38.54 20.14 35.27
C ILE A 33 -39.61 19.15 34.78
N VAL A 34 -40.89 19.41 35.07
CA VAL A 34 -42.00 18.52 34.68
C VAL A 34 -42.16 18.46 33.16
N GLY A 35 -42.01 19.59 32.46
CA GLY A 35 -42.04 19.63 30.99
C GLY A 35 -40.78 19.04 30.33
N GLY A 36 -39.62 19.17 30.98
CA GLY A 36 -38.33 18.71 30.47
C GLY A 36 -38.10 17.21 30.65
N LEU A 37 -38.68 16.58 31.68
CA LEU A 37 -38.54 15.15 31.96
C LEU A 37 -38.91 14.24 30.76
N PRO A 38 -40.09 14.39 30.10
CA PRO A 38 -40.40 13.61 28.91
C PRO A 38 -39.49 13.94 27.72
N LEU A 39 -39.07 15.20 27.58
CA LEU A 39 -38.14 15.62 26.52
C LEU A 39 -36.75 15.00 26.71
N LEU A 40 -36.30 14.81 27.96
CA LEU A 40 -35.04 14.13 28.27
C LEU A 40 -35.06 12.70 27.75
N VAL A 41 -36.16 11.97 27.97
CA VAL A 41 -36.33 10.60 27.44
C VAL A 41 -36.19 10.57 25.92
N ILE A 42 -36.85 11.51 25.23
CA ILE A 42 -36.76 11.63 23.78
C ILE A 42 -35.33 11.99 23.35
N ALA A 43 -34.67 12.91 24.05
CA ALA A 43 -33.29 13.30 23.74
C ALA A 43 -32.31 12.13 23.88
N VAL A 44 -32.47 11.29 24.91
CA VAL A 44 -31.67 10.05 25.07
C VAL A 44 -31.97 9.06 23.95
N MET A 45 -33.24 8.88 23.57
CA MET A 45 -33.61 8.04 22.42
C MET A 45 -32.97 8.53 21.11
N LEU A 46 -32.97 9.86 20.88
CA LEU A 46 -32.33 10.46 19.72
C LEU A 46 -30.81 10.28 19.76
N MET A 47 -30.17 10.42 20.91
CA MET A 47 -28.74 10.19 21.07
C MET A 47 -28.37 8.75 20.70
N VAL A 48 -29.09 7.76 21.22
CA VAL A 48 -28.88 6.34 20.89
C VAL A 48 -29.11 6.07 19.40
N SER A 49 -30.17 6.66 18.83
CA SER A 49 -30.47 6.53 17.40
C SER A 49 -29.35 7.12 16.53
N ALA A 50 -28.88 8.32 16.87
CA ALA A 50 -27.81 8.99 16.14
C ALA A 50 -26.49 8.22 16.17
N VAL A 51 -26.10 7.69 17.35
CA VAL A 51 -24.89 6.85 17.47
C VAL A 51 -25.04 5.59 16.62
N LYS A 52 -26.16 4.88 16.72
CA LYS A 52 -26.41 3.67 15.91
C LYS A 52 -26.42 3.97 14.41
N ALA A 53 -27.05 5.05 14.00
CA ALA A 53 -27.09 5.45 12.59
C ALA A 53 -25.70 5.81 12.07
N ALA A 54 -24.91 6.56 12.84
CA ALA A 54 -23.54 6.93 12.46
C ALA A 54 -22.62 5.71 12.39
N THR A 55 -22.72 4.77 13.34
CA THR A 55 -21.95 3.51 13.29
C THR A 55 -22.35 2.67 12.09
N LEU A 56 -23.65 2.53 11.81
CA LEU A 56 -24.14 1.77 10.67
C LEU A 56 -23.68 2.38 9.35
N ASP A 57 -23.75 3.72 9.23
CA ASP A 57 -23.29 4.45 8.06
C ASP A 57 -21.78 4.26 7.85
N LEU A 58 -20.98 4.34 8.91
CA LEU A 58 -19.55 4.09 8.85
C LEU A 58 -19.24 2.67 8.34
N MET A 59 -19.99 1.66 8.78
CA MET A 59 -19.81 0.28 8.32
C MET A 59 -20.23 0.04 6.86
N HIS A 60 -21.08 0.90 6.28
CA HIS A 60 -21.56 0.78 4.89
C HIS A 60 -20.77 1.64 3.89
N GLN A 61 -19.83 2.46 4.36
CA GLN A 61 -18.97 3.22 3.47
C GLN A 61 -18.07 2.28 2.66
N GLU A 62 -18.04 2.47 1.33
CA GLU A 62 -17.12 1.75 0.45
C GLU A 62 -15.68 2.07 0.86
N GLY A 63 -14.97 1.08 1.41
CA GLY A 63 -13.64 1.25 1.99
C GLY A 63 -13.55 1.19 3.51
N TYR A 64 -14.66 0.88 4.21
CA TYR A 64 -14.56 0.45 5.61
C TYR A 64 -13.88 -0.92 5.69
N GLU A 65 -12.67 -0.97 6.23
CA GLU A 65 -12.02 -2.20 6.65
C GLU A 65 -12.12 -2.32 8.17
N ASP A 66 -12.43 -3.53 8.64
CA ASP A 66 -12.48 -3.80 10.07
C ASP A 66 -11.10 -3.52 10.67
N PRO A 67 -10.97 -2.68 11.72
CA PRO A 67 -9.68 -2.39 12.34
C PRO A 67 -9.00 -3.62 12.96
N VAL A 68 -9.67 -4.77 13.01
CA VAL A 68 -9.10 -6.03 13.46
C VAL A 68 -8.20 -6.62 12.36
N ILE A 69 -6.88 -6.51 12.56
CA ILE A 69 -5.88 -7.20 11.75
C ILE A 69 -5.96 -8.69 12.06
N ASN A 70 -6.47 -9.49 11.11
CA ASN A 70 -6.53 -10.94 11.24
C ASN A 70 -5.14 -11.53 10.91
N ILE A 71 -4.41 -11.96 11.95
CA ILE A 71 -3.14 -12.68 11.79
C ILE A 71 -3.47 -14.17 11.70
N GLU A 72 -3.95 -14.62 10.54
CA GLU A 72 -4.39 -16.01 10.34
C GLU A 72 -3.22 -17.00 10.27
N GLU A 73 -2.08 -16.56 9.72
CA GLU A 73 -0.92 -17.41 9.49
C GLU A 73 0.36 -16.66 9.88
N LEU A 74 1.05 -17.14 10.91
CA LEU A 74 2.37 -16.63 11.26
C LEU A 74 3.39 -17.23 10.27
N PRO A 75 4.35 -16.44 9.78
CA PRO A 75 5.42 -16.97 8.94
C PRO A 75 6.29 -17.95 9.73
N ASP A 76 6.80 -18.97 9.04
CA ASP A 76 7.72 -19.97 9.64
C ASP A 76 8.99 -19.33 10.23
N VAL A 77 9.42 -18.20 9.67
CA VAL A 77 10.57 -17.43 10.13
C VAL A 77 10.10 -16.04 10.55
N ASP A 78 10.36 -15.67 11.80
CA ASP A 78 10.08 -14.34 12.33
C ASP A 78 10.82 -13.26 11.50
N PRO A 79 10.10 -12.30 10.87
CA PRO A 79 10.70 -11.26 10.03
C PRO A 79 11.75 -10.39 10.76
N TRP A 80 11.63 -10.24 12.08
CA TRP A 80 12.52 -9.40 12.88
C TRP A 80 13.69 -10.18 13.49
N SER A 81 13.73 -11.50 13.30
CA SER A 81 14.86 -12.32 13.70
C SER A 81 16.07 -12.09 12.80
N LYS A 82 17.26 -12.48 13.27
CA LYS A 82 18.50 -12.36 12.48
C LYS A 82 18.42 -13.18 11.19
N GLU A 83 17.75 -14.33 11.25
CA GLU A 83 17.52 -15.21 10.11
C GLU A 83 16.51 -14.60 9.14
N GLY A 84 15.42 -14.01 9.66
CA GLY A 84 14.41 -13.31 8.86
C GLY A 84 14.97 -12.11 8.09
N MET A 85 15.79 -11.28 8.76
CA MET A 85 16.47 -10.15 8.11
C MET A 85 17.48 -10.62 7.05
N ALA A 86 18.19 -11.73 7.31
CA ALA A 86 19.10 -12.33 6.34
C ALA A 86 18.35 -12.94 5.14
N LEU A 87 17.17 -13.54 5.37
CA LEU A 87 16.29 -14.04 4.32
C LEU A 87 15.78 -12.90 3.44
N ALA A 88 15.28 -11.82 4.03
CA ALA A 88 14.81 -10.64 3.30
C ALA A 88 15.92 -10.02 2.44
N THR A 89 17.13 -9.94 2.99
CA THR A 89 18.31 -9.44 2.25
C THR A 89 18.66 -10.37 1.08
N PHE A 90 18.60 -11.70 1.29
CA PHE A 90 18.80 -12.67 0.23
C PHE A 90 17.73 -12.55 -0.86
N GLU A 91 16.46 -12.43 -0.51
CA GLU A 91 15.36 -12.30 -1.46
C GLU A 91 15.50 -11.05 -2.31
N GLN A 92 15.80 -9.91 -1.69
CA GLN A 92 16.04 -8.65 -2.40
C GLN A 92 17.20 -8.78 -3.41
N LEU A 93 18.33 -9.35 -2.99
CA LEU A 93 19.49 -9.51 -3.88
C LEU A 93 19.25 -10.56 -4.97
N LYS A 94 18.44 -11.58 -4.68
CA LYS A 94 18.02 -12.58 -5.67
C LYS A 94 17.12 -11.93 -6.72
N ASP A 95 16.20 -11.07 -6.33
CA ASP A 95 15.35 -10.32 -7.27
C ASP A 95 16.20 -9.35 -8.11
N GLU A 96 17.15 -8.64 -7.50
CA GLU A 96 18.11 -7.79 -8.25
C GLU A 96 18.95 -8.61 -9.26
N ALA A 97 19.39 -9.82 -8.88
CA ALA A 97 20.13 -10.70 -9.78
C ALA A 97 19.27 -11.19 -10.96
N VAL A 98 17.98 -11.43 -10.74
CA VAL A 98 17.01 -11.77 -11.79
C VAL A 98 16.81 -10.58 -12.73
N ASP A 99 16.59 -9.38 -12.20
CA ASP A 99 16.42 -8.16 -12.97
C ASP A 99 17.66 -7.84 -13.82
N ALA A 100 18.86 -8.00 -13.24
CA ALA A 100 20.11 -7.82 -13.96
C ALA A 100 20.31 -8.86 -15.07
N ALA A 101 19.87 -10.11 -14.85
CA ALA A 101 19.90 -11.14 -15.89
C ALA A 101 18.91 -10.83 -17.03
N ASP A 102 17.73 -10.32 -16.72
CA ASP A 102 16.77 -9.89 -17.72
C ASP A 102 17.26 -8.66 -18.51
N ALA A 103 17.90 -7.70 -17.85
CA ALA A 103 18.53 -6.55 -18.50
C ALA A 103 19.62 -6.99 -19.50
N GLU A 104 20.48 -7.95 -19.14
CA GLU A 104 21.47 -8.52 -20.07
C GLU A 104 20.78 -9.15 -21.29
N ARG A 105 19.73 -9.93 -21.07
CA ARG A 105 18.96 -10.57 -22.15
C ARG A 105 18.34 -9.55 -23.09
N LEU A 106 17.80 -8.46 -22.56
CA LEU A 106 17.23 -7.37 -23.35
C LEU A 106 18.29 -6.65 -24.19
N ALA A 107 19.46 -6.36 -23.60
CA ALA A 107 20.58 -5.73 -24.31
C ALA A 107 21.09 -6.61 -25.47
N LEU A 108 21.27 -7.91 -25.23
CA LEU A 108 21.65 -8.87 -26.28
C LEU A 108 20.57 -8.99 -27.37
N ASN A 109 19.29 -8.95 -27.00
CA ASN A 109 18.19 -8.96 -27.95
C ASN A 109 18.19 -7.69 -28.83
N ALA A 110 18.52 -6.53 -28.27
CA ALA A 110 18.66 -5.28 -29.02
C ALA A 110 19.78 -5.37 -30.07
N ILE A 111 20.95 -5.93 -29.69
CA ILE A 111 22.05 -6.21 -30.63
C ILE A 111 21.58 -7.12 -31.76
N TRP A 112 20.88 -8.22 -31.42
CA TRP A 112 20.36 -9.14 -32.43
C TRP A 112 19.36 -8.48 -33.38
N LYS A 113 18.43 -7.66 -32.85
CA LYS A 113 17.47 -6.88 -33.66
C LYS A 113 18.18 -5.92 -34.61
N LEU A 114 19.21 -5.21 -34.15
CA LEU A 114 19.98 -4.30 -34.99
C LEU A 114 20.76 -5.06 -36.08
N LYS A 115 21.45 -6.15 -35.73
CA LYS A 115 22.14 -7.01 -36.73
C LYS A 115 21.18 -7.55 -37.78
N ARG A 116 19.95 -7.91 -37.39
CA ARG A 116 18.91 -8.34 -38.32
C ARG A 116 18.49 -7.22 -39.28
N LYS A 117 18.33 -5.98 -38.79
CA LYS A 117 18.02 -4.80 -39.62
C LYS A 117 19.15 -4.50 -40.61
N ILE A 118 20.41 -4.47 -40.15
CA ILE A 118 21.59 -4.25 -41.00
C ILE A 118 21.62 -5.29 -42.13
N ARG A 119 21.36 -6.56 -41.83
CA ARG A 119 21.29 -7.62 -42.84
C ARG A 119 20.16 -7.41 -43.85
N GLN A 120 18.99 -6.94 -43.41
CA GLN A 120 17.87 -6.66 -44.31
C GLN A 120 18.18 -5.49 -45.26
N GLU A 121 18.84 -4.44 -44.78
CA GLU A 121 19.25 -3.31 -45.61
C GLU A 121 20.39 -3.65 -46.59
N ALA A 122 21.33 -4.50 -46.20
CA ALA A 122 22.36 -4.99 -47.10
C ALA A 122 21.77 -5.79 -48.28
N LEU A 123 20.78 -6.65 -47.98
CA LEU A 123 20.05 -7.41 -49.01
C LEU A 123 19.26 -6.52 -49.97
N SER A 124 18.65 -5.41 -49.48
CA SER A 124 17.89 -4.50 -50.35
C SER A 124 18.77 -3.67 -51.28
N ARG A 125 20.05 -3.47 -50.94
CA ARG A 125 21.05 -2.79 -51.78
C ARG A 125 21.72 -3.71 -52.82
N GLY A 126 21.33 -4.98 -52.91
CA GLY A 126 21.84 -5.93 -53.91
C GLY A 126 23.18 -6.59 -53.54
N ASN A 127 23.71 -6.35 -52.33
CA ASN A 127 24.89 -7.06 -51.84
C ASN A 127 24.47 -8.38 -51.17
N SER A 128 24.84 -9.51 -51.77
CA SER A 128 24.57 -10.87 -51.30
C SER A 128 25.71 -11.49 -50.48
N GLY A 129 26.62 -10.66 -49.95
CA GLY A 129 27.76 -11.12 -49.15
C GLY A 129 27.39 -11.47 -47.70
N LEU A 130 28.07 -12.49 -47.14
CA LEU A 130 27.96 -12.90 -45.73
C LEU A 130 28.62 -11.87 -44.77
N GLU A 131 29.48 -11.01 -45.32
CA GLU A 131 30.20 -9.94 -44.63
C GLU A 131 29.25 -8.75 -44.38
N LEU A 132 29.36 -8.10 -43.21
CA LEU A 132 28.64 -6.87 -42.84
C LEU A 132 29.11 -5.63 -43.64
N GLY A 133 29.48 -5.82 -44.91
CA GLY A 133 30.12 -4.83 -45.77
C GLY A 133 29.22 -3.61 -46.02
N GLU A 134 29.79 -2.43 -45.73
CA GLU A 134 29.20 -1.09 -45.93
C GLU A 134 27.89 -0.81 -45.19
N ALA A 135 27.75 -1.31 -43.95
CA ALA A 135 26.71 -0.82 -43.06
C ALA A 135 26.88 0.69 -42.81
N PRO A 136 25.80 1.50 -42.80
CA PRO A 136 25.89 2.93 -42.52
C PRO A 136 26.63 3.21 -41.21
N GLU A 137 27.48 4.23 -41.18
CA GLU A 137 28.32 4.55 -40.01
C GLU A 137 27.49 4.74 -38.73
N GLU A 138 26.29 5.31 -38.85
CA GLU A 138 25.31 5.45 -37.76
C GLU A 138 24.93 4.10 -37.13
N MET A 139 24.74 3.05 -37.93
CA MET A 139 24.37 1.72 -37.43
C MET A 139 25.55 0.99 -36.80
N VAL A 140 26.77 1.23 -37.29
CA VAL A 140 28.01 0.70 -36.70
C VAL A 140 28.25 1.34 -35.33
N MET A 141 28.07 2.66 -35.23
CA MET A 141 28.15 3.38 -33.95
C MET A 141 27.10 2.88 -32.96
N GLU A 142 25.85 2.68 -33.40
CA GLU A 142 24.79 2.16 -32.54
C GLU A 142 25.05 0.71 -32.11
N LEU A 143 25.59 -0.13 -32.99
CA LEU A 143 25.99 -1.50 -32.64
C LEU A 143 27.09 -1.50 -31.56
N ARG A 144 28.06 -0.59 -31.66
CA ARG A 144 29.10 -0.43 -30.65
C ARG A 144 28.49 0.01 -29.31
N ARG A 145 27.62 1.02 -29.32
CA ARG A 145 26.90 1.49 -28.12
C ARG A 145 26.12 0.36 -27.44
N LEU A 146 25.36 -0.42 -28.21
CA LEU A 146 24.61 -1.57 -27.69
C LEU A 146 25.51 -2.69 -27.17
N THR A 147 26.68 -2.89 -27.78
CA THR A 147 27.67 -3.87 -27.32
C THR A 147 28.27 -3.45 -25.99
N ASP A 148 28.60 -2.17 -25.83
CA ASP A 148 29.08 -1.62 -24.57
C ASP A 148 28.00 -1.71 -23.47
N GLU A 149 26.74 -1.43 -23.82
CA GLU A 149 25.59 -1.58 -22.92
C GLU A 149 25.37 -3.04 -22.49
N ALA A 150 25.46 -4.00 -23.41
CA ALA A 150 25.38 -5.43 -23.10
C ALA A 150 26.55 -5.90 -22.23
N MET A 151 27.76 -5.36 -22.44
CA MET A 151 28.93 -5.66 -21.61
C MET A 151 28.71 -5.17 -20.17
N GLN A 152 28.23 -3.93 -20.00
CA GLN A 152 27.89 -3.40 -18.68
C GLN A 152 26.76 -4.18 -18.00
N ALA A 153 25.72 -4.57 -18.75
CA ALA A 153 24.62 -5.38 -18.21
C ALA A 153 25.11 -6.75 -17.75
N LYS A 154 26.04 -7.38 -18.49
CA LYS A 154 26.68 -8.63 -18.10
C LYS A 154 27.50 -8.49 -16.81
N GLU A 155 28.27 -7.41 -16.67
CA GLU A 155 29.03 -7.13 -15.44
C GLU A 155 28.11 -6.94 -14.23
N ARG A 156 27.03 -6.17 -14.39
CA ARG A 156 26.02 -5.97 -13.34
C ARG A 156 25.37 -7.29 -12.91
N LYS A 157 25.01 -8.14 -13.88
CA LYS A 157 24.48 -9.48 -13.60
C LYS A 157 25.45 -10.32 -12.79
N LEU A 158 26.73 -10.33 -13.16
CA LEU A 158 27.76 -11.08 -12.42
C LEU A 158 27.87 -10.58 -10.98
N ALA A 159 27.97 -9.26 -10.78
CA ALA A 159 28.05 -8.65 -9.47
C ALA A 159 26.80 -8.94 -8.61
N ALA A 160 25.60 -8.78 -9.17
CA ALA A 160 24.34 -9.07 -8.48
C ALA A 160 24.20 -10.57 -8.13
N SER A 161 24.62 -11.46 -9.03
CA SER A 161 24.61 -12.90 -8.79
C SER A 161 25.56 -13.29 -7.66
N GLU A 162 26.78 -12.73 -7.62
CA GLU A 162 27.72 -12.94 -6.53
C GLU A 162 27.18 -12.42 -5.18
N ALA A 163 26.53 -11.26 -5.19
CA ALA A 163 25.91 -10.68 -3.99
C ALA A 163 24.79 -11.59 -3.47
N ALA A 164 23.90 -12.08 -4.34
CA ALA A 164 22.84 -13.02 -3.98
C ALA A 164 23.40 -14.34 -3.42
N GLN A 165 24.48 -14.87 -4.00
CA GLN A 165 25.14 -16.07 -3.49
C GLN A 165 25.73 -15.86 -2.09
N LYS A 166 26.43 -14.75 -1.86
CA LYS A 166 26.97 -14.39 -0.54
C LYS A 166 25.85 -14.26 0.50
N ALA A 167 24.76 -13.59 0.15
CA ALA A 167 23.60 -13.46 1.02
C ALA A 167 22.96 -14.81 1.33
N ARG A 168 22.88 -15.72 0.36
CA ARG A 168 22.37 -17.08 0.59
C ARG A 168 23.22 -17.87 1.57
N ILE A 169 24.55 -17.76 1.46
CA ILE A 169 25.49 -18.42 2.38
C ILE A 169 25.28 -17.88 3.80
N ALA A 170 25.25 -16.56 3.96
CA ALA A 170 25.04 -15.91 5.26
C ALA A 170 23.70 -16.32 5.90
N PHE A 171 22.61 -16.35 5.12
CA PHE A 171 21.31 -16.84 5.60
C PHE A 171 21.38 -18.30 6.07
N ASN A 172 21.96 -19.19 5.27
CA ASN A 172 22.05 -20.61 5.61
C ASN A 172 22.87 -20.84 6.89
N GLU A 173 23.93 -20.06 7.12
CA GLU A 173 24.75 -20.13 8.34
C GLU A 173 23.95 -19.74 9.58
N LEU A 174 23.25 -18.61 9.53
CA LEU A 174 22.40 -18.13 10.62
C LEU A 174 21.25 -19.11 10.91
N PHE A 175 20.60 -19.61 9.86
CA PHE A 175 19.50 -20.55 9.99
C PHE A 175 19.93 -21.87 10.65
N ARG A 176 21.10 -22.40 10.29
CA ARG A 176 21.68 -23.59 10.93
C ARG A 176 22.02 -23.34 12.40
N ALA A 177 22.63 -22.19 12.71
CA ALA A 177 22.98 -21.83 14.08
C ALA A 177 21.75 -21.74 14.99
N LYS A 178 20.64 -21.20 14.49
CA LYS A 178 19.35 -21.17 15.20
C LYS A 178 18.81 -22.58 15.44
N GLN A 179 18.79 -23.44 14.42
CA GLN A 179 18.32 -24.82 14.59
C GLN A 179 19.12 -25.58 15.65
N THR A 180 20.45 -25.39 15.70
CA THR A 180 21.28 -26.03 16.72
C THR A 180 20.97 -25.48 18.11
N ALA A 181 20.76 -24.18 18.26
CA ALA A 181 20.40 -23.57 19.54
C ALA A 181 19.02 -24.05 20.03
N ASP A 182 18.03 -24.08 19.14
CA ASP A 182 16.67 -24.56 19.48
C ASP A 182 16.70 -26.05 19.88
N ALA A 183 17.55 -26.86 19.23
CA ALA A 183 17.74 -28.27 19.57
C ALA A 183 18.44 -28.48 20.94
N GLU A 184 19.43 -27.65 21.28
CA GLU A 184 20.10 -27.70 22.59
C GLU A 184 19.13 -27.35 23.73
N VAL A 185 18.29 -26.32 23.53
CA VAL A 185 17.27 -25.91 24.52
C VAL A 185 16.19 -26.98 24.70
N ALA A 186 15.83 -27.72 23.63
CA ALA A 186 14.84 -28.78 23.72
C ALA A 186 15.32 -30.03 24.47
N VAL A 187 16.64 -30.21 24.64
CA VAL A 187 17.25 -31.38 25.30
C VAL A 187 17.59 -31.11 26.78
N SER A 188 17.65 -29.84 27.20
CA SER A 188 17.90 -29.41 28.60
C SER A 188 16.62 -29.30 29.44
#